data_AF-A0A3A6I2F7-F1
#
_entry.id   AF-A0A3A6I2F7-F1
#
_cell.length_a   1.000
_cell.length_b   1.000
_cell.length_c   1.000
_cell.angle_alpha   90.00
_cell.angle_beta   90.00
_cell.angle_gamma   90.00
#
_symmetry.space_group_name_H-M   'P 1'
#
loop_
_entity.id
_entity.type
_entity.pdbx_description
1 polymer ?
#
loop_
_entity_poly.entity_id
_entity_poly.type
_entity_poly.pdbx_seq_one_letter_code
_entity_poly.pdbx_strand_id
1 'polypeptide(L)' 'MKKIIGVVIIIASIVGAIYLGGWILFIKPILDACAAFDDGTLTSTVIVITIIKCIIASAVGGVIADIGVSIGSFMIQE' A
#
# COMPACT_ATOMS: atom_id res chain seq x y z
N MET A 1 5.08 -24.98 14.94
CA MET A 1 5.85 -24.08 14.04
C MET A 1 4.97 -23.44 12.97
N LYS A 2 4.11 -24.20 12.27
CA LYS A 2 3.18 -23.67 11.24
C LYS A 2 2.34 -22.46 11.70
N LYS A 3 1.77 -22.51 12.90
CA LYS A 3 1.01 -21.38 13.49
C LYS A 3 1.81 -20.08 13.61
N ILE A 4 3.08 -20.16 14.03
CA ILE A 4 3.95 -18.98 14.14
C ILE A 4 4.21 -18.41 12.75
N ILE A 5 4.49 -19.26 11.76
CA ILE A 5 4.70 -18.84 10.38
C ILE A 5 3.45 -18.15 9.81
N GLY A 6 2.26 -18.71 10.05
CA GLY A 6 1.00 -18.10 9.64
C GLY A 6 0.79 -16.70 10.24
N VAL A 7 1.05 -16.54 11.54
CA VAL A 7 0.96 -15.22 12.21
C VAL A 7 1.95 -14.21 11.61
N VAL A 8 3.18 -14.64 11.32
CA VAL A 8 4.19 -13.76 10.70
C VAL A 8 3.76 -13.30 9.31
N ILE A 9 3.16 -14.18 8.50
CA ILE A 9 2.64 -13.84 7.18
C ILE A 9 1.52 -12.79 7.29
N ILE A 10 0.60 -12.95 8.23
CA ILE A 10 -0.48 -11.98 8.47
C ILE A 10 0.12 -10.61 8.80
N ILE A 11 1.02 -10.54 9.79
CA ILE A 11 1.65 -9.28 10.20
C ILE A 11 2.41 -8.64 9.04
N ALA A 12 3.22 -9.42 8.32
CA ALA A 12 3.99 -8.92 7.19
C ALA A 12 3.10 -8.37 6.07
N SER A 13 1.95 -9.02 5.80
CA SER A 13 1.01 -8.56 4.79
C SER A 13 0.32 -7.25 5.16
N ILE A 14 -0.08 -7.08 6.43
CA ILE A 14 -0.69 -5.84 6.92
C ILE A 14 0.33 -4.70 6.86
N VAL A 15 1.56 -4.94 7.31
CA VAL A 15 2.64 -3.94 7.22
C VAL A 15 2.92 -3.58 5.76
N GLY A 16 2.98 -4.59 4.87
CA GLY A 16 3.15 -4.39 3.43
C GLY A 16 2.01 -3.60 2.79
N ALA A 17 0.76 -3.86 3.19
CA ALA A 17 -0.42 -3.13 2.73
C ALA A 17 -0.39 -1.66 3.16
N ILE A 18 -0.06 -1.39 4.42
CA ILE A 18 0.07 -0.02 4.95
C ILE A 18 1.20 0.72 4.22
N TYR A 19 2.33 0.06 3.98
CA TYR A 19 3.46 0.68 3.29
C TYR A 19 3.17 0.94 1.80
N LEU A 20 2.68 -0.05 1.06
CA LEU A 20 2.43 0.10 -0.37
C LEU A 20 1.20 0.98 -0.64
N GLY A 21 0.06 0.69 -0.01
CA GLY A 21 -1.17 1.45 -0.19
C GLY A 21 -1.10 2.82 0.48
N GLY A 22 -0.79 2.86 1.78
CA GLY A 22 -0.77 4.10 2.55
C GLY A 22 0.40 5.01 2.21
N TRP A 23 1.63 4.51 2.26
CA TRP A 23 2.79 5.38 2.04
C TRP A 23 3.08 5.61 0.55
N ILE A 24 3.34 4.56 -0.23
CA ILE A 24 3.85 4.68 -1.60
C ILE A 24 2.79 5.20 -2.59
N LEU A 25 1.54 4.78 -2.46
CA LEU A 25 0.48 5.13 -3.40
C LEU A 25 -0.38 6.32 -2.96
N PHE A 26 -0.37 6.69 -1.67
CA PHE A 26 -1.20 7.78 -1.16
C PHE A 26 -0.38 8.98 -0.65
N ILE A 27 0.38 8.82 0.44
CA ILE A 27 1.08 9.96 1.05
C ILE A 27 2.23 10.49 0.17
N LYS A 28 3.12 9.60 -0.30
CA LYS A 28 4.31 10.00 -1.06
C LYS A 28 3.98 10.78 -2.35
N PRO A 29 3.02 10.35 -3.20
CA PRO A 29 2.68 11.08 -4.42
C PRO A 29 2.10 12.48 -4.18
N ILE A 30 1.43 12.69 -3.03
CA ILE A 30 0.95 14.01 -2.63
C ILE A 30 2.14 14.92 -2.27
N LEU A 31 3.08 14.42 -1.47
CA LEU A 31 4.28 15.17 -1.09
C LEU A 31 5.16 15.48 -2.32
N ASP A 32 5.34 14.52 -3.22
CA ASP A 32 6.10 14.71 -4.46
C ASP A 32 5.42 15.77 -5.35
N ALA A 33 4.08 15.84 -5.39
CA ALA A 33 3.35 16.88 -6.11
C ALA A 33 3.47 18.27 -5.46
N CYS A 34 3.47 18.35 -4.11
CA CYS A 34 3.72 19.60 -3.40
C CYS A 34 5.14 20.11 -3.66
N ALA A 35 6.15 19.23 -3.60
CA ALA A 35 7.54 19.61 -3.90
C ALA A 35 7.67 20.12 -5.35
N ALA A 36 7.03 19.46 -6.32
CA ALA A 36 7.01 19.94 -7.70
C ALA A 36 6.31 21.30 -7.85
N PHE A 37 5.30 21.58 -7.03
CA PHE A 37 4.65 22.89 -6.99
C PHE A 37 5.60 23.97 -6.47
N ASP A 38 6.26 23.70 -5.34
CA ASP A 38 7.22 24.63 -4.72
C ASP A 38 8.41 24.93 -5.65
N ASP A 39 8.85 23.94 -6.44
CA ASP A 39 9.93 24.08 -7.42
C ASP A 39 9.47 24.71 -8.76
N GLY A 40 8.17 24.99 -8.93
CA GLY A 40 7.61 25.51 -10.19
C GLY A 40 7.64 24.50 -11.35
N THR A 41 7.78 23.21 -11.05
CA THR A 41 7.87 22.10 -12.02
C THR A 41 6.59 21.25 -12.09
N LEU A 42 5.53 21.65 -11.38
CA LEU A 42 4.25 20.93 -11.38
C LEU A 42 3.61 20.95 -12.78
N THR A 43 3.40 19.76 -13.33
CA THR A 43 2.71 19.58 -14.62
C THR A 43 1.34 18.93 -14.43
N SER A 44 0.44 19.11 -15.39
CA SER A 44 -0.86 18.42 -15.42
C SER A 44 -0.72 16.90 -15.36
N THR A 45 0.32 16.34 -15.98
CA THR A 45 0.64 14.91 -15.93
C THR A 45 0.93 14.43 -14.51
N VAL A 46 1.71 15.19 -13.73
CA VAL A 46 2.00 14.86 -12.33
C VAL A 46 0.72 14.84 -11.51
N ILE A 47 -0.16 15.83 -11.68
CA ILE A 47 -1.44 15.92 -10.97
C ILE A 47 -2.31 14.69 -11.27
N VAL A 48 -2.50 14.35 -12.55
CA VAL A 48 -3.35 13.21 -12.96
C VAL A 48 -2.81 11.90 -12.41
N ILE A 49 -1.49 11.67 -12.50
CA ILE A 49 -0.86 10.45 -11.96
C ILE A 49 -1.06 10.36 -10.44
N THR A 50 -0.87 11.46 -9.70
CA THR A 50 -1.08 11.49 -8.24
C THR A 50 -2.53 11.14 -7.89
N ILE A 51 -3.52 11.69 -8.59
CA ILE A 51 -4.93 11.38 -8.36
C ILE A 51 -5.21 9.88 -8.60
N ILE A 52 -4.72 9.32 -9.71
CA ILE A 52 -4.92 7.89 -10.02
C ILE A 52 -4.31 7.01 -8.92
N LYS A 53 -3.07 7.30 -8.50
CA LYS A 53 -2.40 6.56 -7.42
C LYS A 53 -3.21 6.58 -6.12
N CYS A 54 -3.73 7.75 -5.75
CA CYS A 54 -4.56 7.89 -4.55
C CYS A 54 -5.89 7.11 -4.64
N ILE A 55 -6.54 7.06 -5.81
CA ILE A 55 -7.78 6.31 -6.01
C ILE A 55 -7.54 4.80 -5.84
N ILE A 56 -6.44 4.27 -6.40
CA ILE A 56 -6.14 2.84 -6.35
C ILE A 56 -5.42 2.41 -5.07
N ALA A 57 -4.97 3.35 -4.23
CA ALA A 57 -4.18 3.09 -3.03
C ALA A 57 -4.87 2.10 -2.07
N SER A 58 -6.14 2.34 -1.77
CA SER A 58 -6.93 1.48 -0.88
C SER A 58 -7.19 0.11 -1.48
N ALA A 59 -7.45 0.03 -2.80
CA ALA A 59 -7.65 -1.24 -3.50
C ALA A 59 -6.38 -2.10 -3.47
N VAL A 60 -5.21 -1.51 -3.78
CA VAL A 60 -3.93 -2.23 -3.75
C VAL A 60 -3.59 -2.67 -2.32
N GLY A 61 -3.73 -1.79 -1.33
CA GLY A 61 -3.50 -2.13 0.08
C GLY A 61 -4.45 -3.24 0.56
N GLY A 62 -5.73 -3.15 0.23
CA GLY A 62 -6.74 -4.15 0.59
C GLY A 62 -6.41 -5.53 0.05
N VAL A 63 -6.10 -5.62 -1.25
CA VAL A 63 -5.73 -6.91 -1.89
C VAL A 63 -4.50 -7.55 -1.22
N ILE A 64 -3.49 -6.77 -0.87
CA ILE A 64 -2.29 -7.28 -0.19
C ILE A 64 -2.65 -7.84 1.19
N ALA A 65 -3.45 -7.10 1.97
CA ALA A 65 -3.88 -7.53 3.29
C ALA A 65 -4.77 -8.77 3.21
N ASP A 66 -5.76 -8.79 2.30
CA ASP A 66 -6.73 -9.87 2.15
C ASP A 66 -6.03 -11.19 1.77
N ILE A 67 -5.09 -11.15 0.82
CA ILE A 67 -4.33 -12.34 0.40
C ILE A 67 -3.47 -12.86 1.55
N GLY A 68 -2.73 -11.98 2.23
CA GLY A 68 -1.85 -12.40 3.33
C GLY A 68 -2.60 -12.91 4.55
N VAL A 69 -3.73 -12.30 4.89
CA VAL A 69 -4.64 -12.77 5.93
C VAL A 69 -5.21 -14.14 5.57
N SER A 70 -5.66 -14.33 4.33
CA SER A 70 -6.24 -15.59 3.88
C SER A 70 -5.23 -16.74 3.93
N ILE A 71 -4.02 -16.53 3.39
CA ILE A 71 -2.94 -17.54 3.41
C ILE A 71 -2.49 -17.82 4.84
N GLY A 72 -2.26 -16.78 5.65
CA GLY A 72 -1.81 -16.95 7.03
C GLY A 72 -2.84 -17.66 7.90
N SER A 73 -4.13 -17.37 7.71
CA SER A 73 -5.22 -18.02 8.44
C SER A 73 -5.36 -19.50 8.08
N PHE A 74 -5.25 -19.84 6.79
CA PHE A 74 -5.25 -21.23 6.33
C PHE A 74 -4.12 -22.04 7.00
N MET A 75 -2.92 -21.48 7.09
CA MET A 75 -1.77 -22.13 7.74
C MET A 75 -1.89 -22.30 9.26
N ILE A 76 -2.69 -21.47 9.94
CA ILE A 76 -2.91 -21.57 11.39
C ILE A 76 -3.90 -22.68 11.72
N GLN A 77 -4.81 -22.98 10.79
CA GLN A 77 -5.86 -24.00 10.94
C GLN A 77 -5.31 -25.43 10.73
N GLU A 78 -4.21 -25.59 9.99
CA GLU A 78 -3.45 -26.86 9.86
C GLU A 78 -2.52 -27.17 11.04
#